data_AF-A0A3M6K6I4-F1
#
_entry.id   AF-A0A3M6K6I4-F1
#
_cell.length_a   1.000
_cell.length_b   1.000
_cell.length_c   1.000
_cell.angle_alpha   90.00
_cell.angle_beta   90.00
_cell.angle_gamma   90.00
#
_symmetry.space_group_name_H-M   'P 1'
#
loop_
_entity.id
_entity.type
_entity.pdbx_description
1 polymer ?
#
loop_
_entity_poly.entity_id
_entity_poly.type
_entity_poly.pdbx_seq_one_letter_code
_entity_poly.pdbx_strand_id
1 'polypeptide(L)' 'MAKSISCKDAGKDCGWSASADTEEDLMAKVTEHVLAEHKEIELNKESISGIKSLIKES' A
#
# COMPACT_ATOMS: atom_id res chain seq x y z
N MET A 1 1.06 -17.13 -5.23
CA MET A 1 1.98 -16.34 -4.39
C MET A 1 1.19 -15.16 -3.88
N ALA A 2 1.22 -14.93 -2.57
CA ALA A 2 0.51 -13.80 -2.00
C ALA A 2 1.26 -12.52 -2.39
N LYS A 3 0.57 -11.40 -2.48
CA LYS A 3 1.17 -10.08 -2.67
C LYS A 3 1.33 -9.41 -1.32
N SER A 4 2.40 -8.66 -1.11
CA SER A 4 2.68 -7.95 0.13
C SER A 4 3.25 -6.56 -0.11
N ILE A 5 3.01 -5.66 0.84
CA ILE A 5 3.53 -4.29 0.85
C ILE A 5 3.81 -3.84 2.28
N SER A 6 4.83 -2.99 2.44
CA SER A 6 5.17 -2.34 3.70
C SER A 6 5.29 -0.84 3.49
N CYS A 7 4.78 -0.03 4.43
CA CYS A 7 4.96 1.42 4.38
C CYS A 7 6.43 1.85 4.42
N LYS A 8 7.31 0.99 4.96
CA LYS A 8 8.77 1.19 4.89
C LYS A 8 9.30 1.13 3.46
N ASP A 9 8.71 0.28 2.61
CA ASP A 9 9.07 0.21 1.18
C ASP A 9 8.65 1.49 0.45
N ALA A 10 7.62 2.18 0.93
CA ALA A 10 7.21 3.49 0.45
C ALA A 10 8.01 4.66 1.07
N GLY A 11 9.03 4.38 1.89
CA GLY A 11 9.85 5.39 2.54
C GLY A 11 9.13 6.19 3.63
N LYS A 12 8.00 5.69 4.14
CA LYS A 12 7.26 6.30 5.24
C LYS A 12 7.76 5.75 6.56
N ASP A 13 7.84 6.61 7.58
CA ASP A 13 8.11 6.21 8.96
C ASP A 13 6.84 5.63 9.60
N CYS A 14 6.36 4.53 9.01
CA CYS A 14 5.16 3.81 9.42
C CYS A 14 5.45 2.32 9.40
N GLY A 15 5.14 1.64 10.51
CA GLY A 15 5.38 0.21 10.69
C GLY A 15 4.36 -0.71 10.02
N TRP A 16 3.35 -0.15 9.33
CA TRP A 16 2.28 -0.93 8.75
C TRP A 16 2.75 -1.76 7.55
N SER A 17 2.27 -3.00 7.49
CA SER A 17 2.43 -3.88 6.35
C SER A 17 1.20 -4.76 6.20
N ALA A 18 0.95 -5.21 4.97
CA ALA A 18 -0.16 -6.09 4.66
C ALA A 18 0.21 -7.08 3.56
N SER A 19 -0.52 -8.19 3.54
CA SER A 19 -0.52 -9.16 2.45
C SER A 19 -1.94 -9.54 2.04
N ALA A 20 -2.10 -9.94 0.78
CA ALA A 20 -3.34 -10.46 0.23
C ALA A 20 -3.09 -11.32 -1.02
N ASP A 21 -4.03 -12.17 -1.41
CA ASP A 21 -3.88 -13.03 -2.59
C ASP A 21 -3.91 -12.24 -3.90
N THR A 22 -4.72 -11.18 -3.94
CA THR A 22 -4.88 -10.32 -5.12
C THR A 22 -4.34 -8.91 -4.88
N GLU A 23 -4.00 -8.22 -5.98
CA GLU A 23 -3.60 -6.81 -5.90
C GLU A 23 -4.77 -5.94 -5.44
N GLU A 24 -5.99 -6.26 -5.87
CA GLU A 24 -7.21 -5.53 -5.52
C GLU A 24 -7.46 -5.57 -4.01
N ASP A 25 -7.40 -6.75 -3.40
CA ASP A 25 -7.56 -6.93 -1.95
C ASP A 25 -6.45 -6.21 -1.16
N LEU A 26 -5.22 -6.24 -1.68
CA LEU A 26 -4.10 -5.54 -1.04
C LEU A 26 -4.30 -4.02 -1.11
N MET A 27 -4.70 -3.51 -2.29
CA MET A 27 -4.94 -2.09 -2.49
C MET A 27 -6.10 -1.57 -1.65
N ALA A 28 -7.16 -2.35 -1.44
CA ALA A 28 -8.24 -1.97 -0.52
C ALA A 28 -7.71 -1.71 0.90
N LYS A 29 -6.87 -2.62 1.43
CA LYS A 29 -6.23 -2.47 2.75
C LYS A 29 -5.30 -1.25 2.80
N VAL A 30 -4.53 -1.01 1.74
CA VAL A 30 -3.63 0.15 1.66
C VAL A 30 -4.42 1.45 1.64
N THR A 31 -5.51 1.53 0.86
CA THR A 31 -6.38 2.70 0.79
C THR A 31 -6.99 3.03 2.15
N GLU A 32 -7.53 2.03 2.86
CA GLU A 32 -8.04 2.24 4.22
C GLU A 32 -6.97 2.77 5.16
N HIS A 33 -5.76 2.18 5.13
CA HIS A 33 -4.65 2.61 5.96
C HIS A 33 -4.22 4.06 5.66
N VAL A 34 -4.08 4.42 4.38
CA VAL A 34 -3.67 5.77 3.97
C VAL A 34 -4.72 6.80 4.40
N LEU A 35 -6.01 6.52 4.22
CA LEU A 35 -7.08 7.43 4.65
C LEU A 35 -7.17 7.60 6.17
N ALA A 36 -6.76 6.59 6.95
CA ALA A 36 -6.76 6.65 8.41
C ALA A 36 -5.52 7.39 8.95
N GLU A 37 -4.33 6.98 8.53
CA GLU A 37 -3.04 7.35 9.16
C GLU A 37 -2.24 8.37 8.35
N HIS A 38 -2.47 8.46 7.04
CA HIS A 38 -1.70 9.29 6.11
C HIS A 38 -2.61 10.22 5.29
N LYS A 39 -3.51 10.95 5.98
CA LYS A 39 -4.50 11.86 5.37
C LYS A 39 -3.90 12.97 4.49
N GLU A 40 -2.61 13.23 4.62
CA GLU A 40 -1.83 14.14 3.78
C GLU A 40 -1.56 13.59 2.37
N ILE A 41 -1.66 12.27 2.18
CA ILE A 41 -1.44 11.61 0.91
C ILE A 41 -2.73 11.64 0.11
N GLU A 42 -2.73 12.36 -1.00
CA GLU A 42 -3.82 12.32 -1.97
C GLU A 42 -3.76 11.03 -2.79
N LEU A 43 -4.78 10.17 -2.66
CA LEU A 43 -4.91 8.93 -3.43
C LEU A 43 -5.36 9.20 -4.87
N ASN A 44 -4.46 9.74 -5.68
CA ASN A 44 -4.63 9.91 -7.11
C ASN A 44 -3.95 8.78 -7.92
N LYS A 45 -4.14 8.79 -9.25
CA LYS A 45 -3.60 7.75 -10.14
C LYS A 45 -2.08 7.58 -10.03
N GLU A 46 -1.34 8.67 -9.80
CA GLU A 46 0.12 8.64 -9.68
C GLU A 46 0.55 7.97 -8.38
N SER A 47 -0.03 8.38 -7.25
CA SER A 47 0.23 7.77 -5.94
C SER A 47 -0.13 6.28 -5.93
N ILE A 48 -1.27 5.91 -6.53
CA ILE A 48 -1.71 4.52 -6.63
C ILE A 48 -0.74 3.71 -7.49
N SER A 49 -0.29 4.25 -8.62
CA SER A 49 0.71 3.59 -9.46
C SER A 49 2.04 3.40 -8.73
N GLY A 50 2.47 4.39 -7.94
CA GLY A 50 3.66 4.30 -7.10
C GLY A 50 3.52 3.27 -5.98
N ILE A 51 2.36 3.18 -5.33
CA ILE A 51 2.09 2.15 -4.32
C ILE A 51 2.13 0.76 -4.95
N LYS A 52 1.50 0.59 -6.12
CA LYS A 52 1.45 -0.69 -6.84
C LYS A 52 2.82 -1.18 -7.26
N SER A 53 3.73 -0.29 -7.65
CA SER A 53 5.10 -0.68 -8.03
C SER A 53 5.95 -1.20 -6.87
N LEU A 54 5.53 -0.94 -5.63
CA LEU A 54 6.19 -1.42 -4.41
C LEU A 54 5.65 -2.77 -3.92
N ILE A 55 4.58 -3.28 -4.53
CA ILE A 55 4.00 -4.57 -4.17
C ILE A 55 4.97 -5.69 -4.59
N LYS A 56 5.27 -6.57 -3.64
CA LYS A 56 6.17 -7.72 -3.84
C LYS A 56 5.39 -9.02 -3.77
N GLU A 57 5.86 -10.02 -4.50
CA GLU A 57 5.41 -11.39 -4.31
C GLU A 57 5.96 -11.97 -3.00
N SER A 58 5.13 -12.76 -2.31
CA SER A 58 5.39 -13.42 -1.02
C SER A 58 4.91 -14.87 -1.03
#